data_AF-A0A3E0HTN3-F1
#
_entry.id   AF-A0A3E0HTN3-F1
#
_cell.length_a   1.000
_cell.length_b   1.000
_cell.length_c   1.000
_cell.angle_alpha   90.00
_cell.angle_beta   90.00
_cell.angle_gamma   90.00
#
_symmetry.space_group_name_H-M   'P 1'
#
loop_
_entity.id
_entity.type
_entity.pdbx_description
1 polymer ?
#
loop_
_entity_poly.entity_id
_entity_poly.type
_entity_poly.pdbx_seq_one_letter_code
_entity_poly.pdbx_strand_id
1 'polypeptide(L)'
;MFDLVVAAPAIGAVIAGGAIFAIARRHLGVRNAVLAAVVAGLTFGVAWFLMFLFAVFAAILAAVVYALALRRAAPGRALVIALGSYVVIVAGLGGLSYAALAYTA
;
A
#
# COMPACT_ATOMS: atom_id res chain seq x y z
N MET A 1 -4.23 -16.80 7.15
CA MET A 1 -4.31 -15.34 6.95
C MET A 1 -2.94 -14.73 6.63
N PHE A 2 -1.87 -15.18 7.29
CA PHE A 2 -0.48 -14.80 6.98
C PHE A 2 -0.08 -15.09 5.52
N ASP A 3 -0.52 -16.23 4.97
CA ASP A 3 -0.21 -16.60 3.58
C ASP A 3 -0.74 -15.61 2.56
N LEU A 4 -1.91 -15.01 2.75
CA LEU A 4 -2.48 -14.07 1.76
C LEU A 4 -1.72 -12.74 1.76
N VAL A 5 -1.29 -12.28 2.94
CA VAL A 5 -0.53 -11.03 3.12
C VAL A 5 0.88 -11.13 2.52
N VAL A 6 1.44 -12.34 2.46
CA VAL A 6 2.76 -12.62 1.88
C VAL A 6 2.67 -13.06 0.41
N ALA A 7 1.63 -13.82 0.04
CA ALA A 7 1.46 -14.30 -1.33
C ALA A 7 1.00 -13.20 -2.30
N ALA A 8 0.11 -12.31 -1.86
CA ALA A 8 -0.33 -11.18 -2.70
C ALA A 8 0.83 -10.28 -3.17
N PRO A 9 1.77 -9.83 -2.30
CA PRO A 9 2.93 -9.08 -2.74
C PRO A 9 3.88 -9.89 -3.60
N ALA A 10 4.06 -11.18 -3.32
CA ALA A 10 4.93 -12.04 -4.13
C ALA A 10 4.39 -12.18 -5.56
N ILE A 11 3.08 -12.40 -5.72
CA ILE A 11 2.41 -12.47 -7.03
C ILE A 11 2.50 -11.10 -7.74
N GLY A 12 2.20 -10.01 -7.03
CA GLY A 12 2.30 -8.66 -7.57
C GLY A 12 3.72 -8.29 -8.01
N ALA A 13 4.74 -8.67 -7.23
CA ALA A 13 6.14 -8.45 -7.54
C ALA A 13 6.59 -9.26 -8.78
N VAL A 14 6.10 -10.50 -8.93
CA VAL A 14 6.38 -11.30 -10.13
C VAL A 14 5.72 -10.70 -11.36
N ILE A 15 4.47 -10.23 -11.25
CA ILE A 15 3.77 -9.58 -12.37
C ILE A 15 4.45 -8.25 -12.74
N ALA A 16 4.74 -7.40 -11.76
CA ALA A 16 5.38 -6.10 -11.99
C ALA A 16 6.81 -6.27 -12.54
N GLY A 17 7.61 -7.15 -11.91
CA GLY A 17 8.97 -7.46 -12.36
C GLY A 17 8.98 -8.09 -13.76
N GLY A 18 8.05 -9.01 -14.04
CA GLY A 18 7.88 -9.63 -15.36
C GLY A 18 7.49 -8.63 -16.45
N ALA A 19 6.57 -7.70 -16.15
CA ALA A 19 6.18 -6.63 -17.05
C ALA A 19 7.37 -5.70 -17.37
N ILE A 20 8.12 -5.28 -16.34
CA ILE A 20 9.30 -4.43 -16.51
C ILE A 20 10.40 -5.18 -17.26
N PHE A 21 10.62 -6.48 -17.01
CA PHE A 21 11.54 -7.29 -17.80
C PHE A 21 11.14 -7.31 -19.28
N ALA A 22 9.85 -7.55 -19.57
CA ALA A 22 9.34 -7.66 -20.94
C ALA A 22 9.50 -6.35 -21.73
N ILE A 23 9.39 -5.20 -21.06
CA ILE A 23 9.62 -3.87 -21.63
C ILE A 23 11.12 -3.60 -21.75
N ALA A 24 11.88 -3.77 -20.68
CA ALA A 24 13.30 -3.46 -20.59
C ALA A 24 14.14 -4.30 -21.57
N ARG A 25 13.83 -5.58 -21.77
CA ARG A 25 14.58 -6.45 -22.70
C ARG A 25 14.53 -6.00 -24.16
N ARG A 26 13.55 -5.17 -24.53
CA ARG A 26 13.42 -4.62 -25.90
C ARG A 26 14.35 -3.45 -26.15
N HIS A 27 14.81 -2.78 -25.09
CA HIS A 27 15.60 -1.55 -25.17
C HIS A 27 16.97 -1.66 -24.48
N LEU A 28 17.15 -2.65 -23.60
CA LEU A 28 18.35 -2.91 -22.83
C LEU A 28 18.83 -4.33 -23.06
N GLY A 29 20.14 -4.55 -22.96
CA GLY A 29 20.70 -5.91 -22.95
C GLY A 29 20.13 -6.76 -21.81
N VAL A 30 20.05 -8.08 -22.01
CA VAL A 30 19.39 -9.03 -21.10
C VAL A 30 19.83 -8.86 -19.64
N ARG A 31 21.13 -8.67 -19.39
CA ARG A 31 21.69 -8.45 -18.05
C ARG A 31 21.09 -7.22 -17.35
N ASN A 32 20.94 -6.10 -18.07
CA ASN A 32 20.38 -4.87 -17.53
C ASN A 32 18.86 -4.97 -17.37
N ALA A 33 18.19 -5.69 -18.27
CA ALA A 33 16.75 -5.95 -18.16
C ALA A 33 16.42 -6.81 -16.93
N VAL A 34 17.23 -7.84 -16.62
CA VAL A 34 17.08 -8.65 -15.40
C VAL A 34 17.28 -7.78 -14.15
N LEU A 35 18.31 -6.93 -14.12
CA LEU A 35 18.53 -6.03 -12.99
C LEU A 35 17.35 -5.08 -12.77
N ALA A 36 16.82 -4.47 -13.83
CA ALA A 36 15.64 -3.61 -13.74
C ALA A 36 14.41 -4.35 -13.20
N ALA A 37 14.19 -5.59 -13.63
CA ALA A 37 13.09 -6.42 -13.15
C ALA A 37 13.22 -6.81 -11.67
N VAL A 38 14.44 -7.14 -11.22
CA VAL A 38 14.72 -7.46 -9.81
C VAL A 38 14.51 -6.23 -8.93
N VAL A 39 15.05 -5.08 -9.34
CA VAL A 39 14.86 -3.82 -8.60
C VAL A 39 13.38 -3.48 -8.51
N ALA A 40 12.64 -3.56 -9.62
CA ALA A 40 11.20 -3.32 -9.65
C ALA A 40 10.42 -4.26 -8.70
N GLY A 41 10.74 -5.55 -8.72
CA GLY A 41 10.12 -6.53 -7.83
C GLY A 41 10.39 -6.23 -6.36
N LEU A 42 11.63 -5.87 -6.01
CA LEU A 42 12.01 -5.48 -4.65
C LEU A 42 11.30 -4.20 -4.22
N THR A 43 11.29 -3.16 -5.07
CA THR A 43 10.59 -1.91 -4.80
C THR A 43 9.09 -2.14 -4.58
N PHE A 44 8.46 -3.01 -5.38
CA PHE A 44 7.06 -3.38 -5.18
C PHE A 44 6.83 -4.07 -3.84
N GLY A 45 7.66 -5.05 -3.47
CA GLY A 45 7.55 -5.75 -2.20
C GLY A 45 7.66 -4.81 -0.99
N VAL A 46 8.64 -3.90 -1.03
CA VAL A 46 8.83 -2.88 0.02
C VAL A 46 7.63 -1.92 0.08
N ALA A 47 7.19 -1.41 -1.07
CA ALA A 47 6.03 -0.51 -1.13
C ALA A 47 4.75 -1.19 -0.59
N TRP A 48 4.53 -2.45 -0.93
CA TRP A 48 3.39 -3.22 -0.43
C TRP A 48 3.43 -3.38 1.09
N PHE A 49 4.59 -3.73 1.65
CA PHE A 49 4.75 -3.89 3.09
C PHE A 49 4.48 -2.57 3.84
N LEU A 50 5.00 -1.46 3.34
CA LEU A 50 4.72 -0.12 3.87
C LEU A 50 3.22 0.20 3.80
N MET A 51 2.58 -0.06 2.66
CA MET A 51 1.15 0.18 2.48
C MET A 51 0.30 -0.66 3.46
N PHE A 52 0.68 -1.92 3.70
CA PHE A 52 0.04 -2.78 4.68
C PHE A 52 0.19 -2.23 6.11
N LEU A 53 1.41 -1.80 6.48
CA LEU A 53 1.66 -1.16 7.78
C LEU A 53 0.78 0.08 8.00
N PHE A 54 0.68 0.95 6.99
CA PHE A 54 -0.19 2.13 7.05
C PHE A 54 -1.67 1.75 7.17
N ALA A 55 -2.12 0.73 6.43
CA ALA A 55 -3.49 0.24 6.53
C ALA A 55 -3.81 -0.31 7.93
N VAL A 56 -2.89 -1.06 8.54
CA VAL A 56 -3.04 -1.55 9.92
C VAL A 56 -3.09 -0.39 10.91
N PHE A 57 -2.19 0.59 10.76
CA PHE A 57 -2.17 1.77 11.63
C PHE A 57 -3.47 2.59 11.52
N ALA A 58 -3.97 2.80 10.30
CA ALA A 58 -5.24 3.45 10.06
C ALA A 58 -6.42 2.68 10.68
N ALA A 59 -6.39 1.35 10.63
CA ALA A 59 -7.42 0.51 11.26
C ALA A 59 -7.40 0.62 12.79
N ILE A 60 -6.21 0.69 13.41
CA ILE A 60 -6.08 0.92 14.87
C ILE A 60 -6.68 2.28 15.23
N LEU A 61 -6.34 3.34 14.50
CA LEU A 61 -6.91 4.67 14.73
C LEU A 61 -8.42 4.68 14.52
N ALA A 62 -8.93 4.01 13.48
CA ALA A 62 -10.36 3.88 13.25
C ALA A 62 -11.06 3.13 14.40
N ALA A 63 -10.44 2.09 14.97
CA ALA A 63 -10.96 1.38 16.14
C ALA A 63 -11.00 2.28 17.40
N VAL A 64 -10.00 3.13 17.59
CA VAL A 64 -10.00 4.13 18.68
C VAL A 64 -11.13 5.15 18.46
N VAL A 65 -11.28 5.66 17.23
CA VAL A 65 -12.38 6.58 16.88
C VAL A 65 -13.74 5.91 17.10
N TYR A 66 -13.89 4.65 16.71
CA TYR A 66 -15.09 3.87 16.98
C TYR A 66 -15.38 3.78 18.48
N ALA A 67 -14.39 3.39 19.29
CA ALA A 67 -14.53 3.27 20.73
C ALA A 67 -14.91 4.60 21.41
N LEU A 68 -14.38 5.73 20.90
CA LEU A 68 -14.74 7.07 21.38
C LEU A 68 -16.15 7.47 20.93
N ALA A 69 -16.52 7.20 19.68
CA ALA A 69 -17.83 7.52 19.12
C ALA A 69 -18.95 6.70 19.80
N LEU A 70 -18.66 5.44 20.15
CA LEU A 70 -19.61 4.55 20.82
C LEU A 70 -20.01 5.06 22.22
N ARG A 71 -19.17 5.87 22.88
CA ARG A 71 -19.49 6.52 24.16
C ARG A 71 -20.56 7.60 24.03
N ARG A 72 -20.85 8.07 22.82
CA ARG A 72 -21.71 9.24 22.56
C ARG A 72 -22.77 9.02 21.48
N ALA A 73 -22.73 7.91 20.73
CA ALA A 73 -23.61 7.65 19.60
C ALA A 73 -24.04 6.18 19.51
N ALA A 74 -25.14 5.92 18.79
CA ALA A 74 -25.59 4.58 18.48
C ALA A 74 -24.55 3.79 17.65
N PRO A 75 -24.46 2.45 17.78
CA PRO A 75 -23.40 1.64 17.17
C PRO A 75 -23.26 1.83 15.66
N GLY A 76 -24.40 1.94 14.94
CA GLY A 76 -24.40 2.16 13.50
C GLY A 76 -23.77 3.49 13.08
N ARG A 77 -24.00 4.57 13.83
CA ARG A 77 -23.39 5.88 13.55
C ARG A 77 -21.91 5.89 13.93
N ALA A 78 -21.54 5.25 15.04
CA ALA A 78 -20.15 5.10 15.45
C ALA A 78 -19.32 4.36 14.38
N LEU A 79 -19.90 3.32 13.76
CA LEU A 79 -19.24 2.57 12.69
C LEU A 79 -19.00 3.41 11.44
N VAL A 80 -19.98 4.21 11.02
CA VAL A 80 -19.85 5.11 9.86
C VAL A 80 -18.75 6.15 10.11
N ILE A 81 -18.68 6.72 11.32
CA ILE A 81 -17.62 7.68 11.69
C ILE A 81 -16.24 7.02 11.66
N ALA A 82 -16.12 5.78 12.15
CA ALA A 82 -14.87 5.03 12.14
C ALA A 82 -14.42 4.62 10.73
N LEU A 83 -15.34 4.20 9.87
CA LEU A 83 -15.03 3.91 8.46
C LEU A 83 -14.66 5.19 7.71
N GLY A 84 -15.36 6.29 7.97
CA GLY A 84 -15.03 7.60 7.42
C GLY A 84 -13.62 8.06 7.81
N SER A 85 -13.25 7.91 9.08
CA SER A 85 -11.90 8.27 9.54
C SER A 85 -10.83 7.38 8.92
N TYR A 86 -11.08 6.07 8.77
CA TYR A 86 -10.17 5.17 8.07
C TYR A 86 -9.87 5.66 6.64
N VAL A 87 -10.92 5.96 5.86
CA VAL A 87 -10.78 6.41 4.46
C VAL A 87 -10.01 7.72 4.39
N VAL A 88 -10.31 8.69 5.27
CA VAL A 88 -9.59 9.97 5.32
C VAL A 88 -8.11 9.79 5.66
N ILE A 89 -7.78 8.91 6.60
CA ILE A 89 -6.38 8.64 6.98
C ILE A 89 -5.63 8.00 5.81
N VAL A 90 -6.20 6.98 5.17
CA VAL A 90 -5.56 6.29 4.04
C VAL A 90 -5.39 7.23 2.85
N ALA A 91 -6.41 8.02 2.51
CA ALA A 91 -6.34 9.00 1.42
C ALA A 91 -5.32 10.12 1.73
N GLY A 92 -5.29 10.62 2.97
CA GLY A 92 -4.33 11.63 3.40
C GLY A 92 -2.89 11.14 3.33
N LEU A 93 -2.61 9.91 3.78
CA LEU A 93 -1.28 9.29 3.67
C LEU A 93 -0.85 9.08 2.21
N GLY A 94 -1.78 8.66 1.35
CA GLY A 94 -1.54 8.55 -0.09
C GLY A 94 -1.21 9.91 -0.72
N GLY A 95 -1.97 10.95 -0.36
CA GLY A 95 -1.74 12.32 -0.81
C GLY A 95 -0.39 12.88 -0.37
N LEU A 96 0.00 12.67 0.89
CA LEU A 96 1.32 13.08 1.41
C LEU A 96 2.46 12.36 0.71
N SER A 97 2.28 11.06 0.42
CA SER A 97 3.28 10.26 -0.30
C SER A 97 3.45 10.75 -1.73
N TYR A 98 2.34 11.08 -2.41
CA TYR A 98 2.37 11.69 -3.74
C TYR A 98 3.04 13.07 -3.74
N ALA A 99 2.67 13.94 -2.79
CA ALA A 99 3.29 15.25 -2.66
C ALA A 99 4.80 15.14 -2.39
N ALA A 100 5.21 14.26 -1.46
CA ALA A 100 6.62 14.04 -1.17
C ALA A 100 7.40 13.61 -2.42
N LEU A 101 6.86 12.69 -3.22
CA LEU A 101 7.46 12.29 -4.49
C LEU A 101 7.56 13.46 -5.48
N ALA A 102 6.49 14.26 -5.60
CA ALA A 102 6.45 15.40 -6.51
C ALA A 102 7.44 16.53 -6.14
N TYR A 103 7.77 16.69 -4.85
CA TYR A 103 8.76 17.67 -4.39
C TYR A 103 10.21 17.19 -4.48
N THR A 104 10.44 15.89 -4.67
CA THR A 104 11.78 15.29 -4.77
C THR A 104 12.22 14.97 -6.20
N ALA A 105 11.34 15.16 -7.19
CA ALA A 105 11.60 14.97 -8.61
C ALA A 105 11.92 16.30 -9.30
#